data_AF-A0A940BN71-F1
#
_entry.id   AF-A0A940BN71-F1
#
_cell.length_a   1.000
_cell.length_b   1.000
_cell.length_c   1.000
_cell.angle_alpha   90.00
_cell.angle_beta   90.00
_cell.angle_gamma   90.00
#
_symmetry.space_group_name_H-M   'P 1'
#
loop_
_entity.id
_entity.type
_entity.pdbx_description
1 polymer ?
#
loop_
_entity_poly.entity_id
_entity_poly.type
_entity_poly.pdbx_seq_one_letter_code
_entity_poly.pdbx_strand_id
1 'polypeptide(L)' 'MDKDIKDSGKTFRPRRKKKVCIFCAEKVEHIDYKDVARLRKNLSAERAKILPRRVTGTCAKHQR' A
#
# COMPACT_ATOMS: atom_id res chain seq x y z
N MET A 1 47.42 -10.81 -20.53
CA MET A 1 46.61 -11.86 -19.84
C MET A 1 45.69 -11.11 -18.89
N ASP A 2 44.79 -10.32 -19.45
CA ASP A 2 44.07 -9.27 -18.74
C ASP A 2 42.63 -9.72 -18.64
N LYS A 3 42.25 -10.22 -17.47
CA LYS A 3 40.90 -10.69 -17.18
C LYS A 3 40.02 -9.48 -16.94
N ASP A 4 39.30 -9.06 -17.99
CA ASP A 4 38.20 -8.11 -17.91
C ASP A 4 37.10 -8.61 -16.96
N ILE A 5 37.07 -8.07 -15.74
CA ILE A 5 35.96 -8.23 -14.79
C ILE A 5 34.87 -7.24 -15.21
N LYS A 6 33.97 -7.68 -16.09
CA LYS A 6 32.72 -6.97 -16.38
C LYS A 6 31.72 -7.21 -15.23
N ASP A 7 31.79 -6.38 -14.18
CA ASP A 7 30.73 -6.33 -13.17
C ASP A 7 29.49 -5.68 -13.79
N SER A 8 28.56 -6.53 -14.21
CA SER A 8 27.29 -6.14 -14.80
C SER A 8 26.47 -5.33 -13.79
N GLY A 9 26.38 -4.02 -13.99
CA GLY A 9 25.57 -3.10 -13.20
C GLY A 9 24.10 -3.51 -13.11
N LYS A 10 23.77 -4.35 -12.12
CA LYS A 10 22.40 -4.62 -11.70
C LYS A 10 21.94 -3.39 -10.93
N THR A 11 21.32 -2.45 -11.63
CA THR A 11 20.62 -1.33 -10.99
C THR A 11 19.68 -1.88 -9.91
N PHE A 12 20.02 -1.63 -8.64
CA PHE A 12 19.22 -2.00 -7.48
C PHE A 12 17.94 -1.16 -7.53
N ARG A 13 16.94 -1.60 -8.31
CA ARG A 13 15.60 -1.02 -8.26
C ARG A 13 15.04 -1.41 -6.90
N PRO A 14 14.85 -0.48 -5.95
CA PRO A 14 14.30 -0.84 -4.66
C PRO A 14 12.96 -1.52 -4.89
N ARG A 15 12.84 -2.79 -4.50
CA ARG A 15 11.58 -3.52 -4.57
C ARG A 15 10.54 -2.69 -3.82
N ARG A 16 9.57 -2.14 -4.56
CA ARG A 16 8.44 -1.43 -3.95
C ARG A 16 7.80 -2.38 -2.95
N LYS A 17 7.84 -2.03 -1.66
CA LYS A 17 7.25 -2.83 -0.59
C LYS A 17 5.80 -3.11 -0.96
N LYS A 18 5.40 -4.38 -0.90
CA LYS A 18 4.00 -4.79 -1.11
C LYS A 18 3.16 -4.05 -0.07
N LYS A 19 2.17 -3.27 -0.52
CA LYS A 19 1.21 -2.65 0.39
C LYS A 19 0.24 -3.72 0.86
N VAL A 20 0.15 -3.88 2.17
CA VAL A 20 -0.77 -4.84 2.82
C VAL A 20 -2.04 -4.09 3.20
N CYS A 21 -3.19 -4.76 3.11
CA CYS A 21 -4.46 -4.18 3.52
C CYS A 21 -4.47 -4.01 5.04
N ILE A 22 -4.66 -2.77 5.49
CA ILE A 22 -4.69 -2.37 6.91
C ILE A 22 -5.77 -3.16 7.65
N PHE A 23 -6.97 -3.27 7.08
CA PHE A 23 -8.08 -4.02 7.68
C PHE A 23 -7.81 -5.53 7.80
N CYS A 24 -7.13 -6.12 6.81
CA CYS A 24 -6.71 -7.53 6.90
C CYS A 24 -5.63 -7.73 7.99
N ALA A 25 -4.72 -6.77 8.15
CA ALA A 25 -3.67 -6.83 9.17
C ALA A 25 -4.25 -6.65 10.59
N GLU A 26 -5.23 -5.75 10.73
CA GLU A 26 -5.94 -5.50 11.99
C GLU A 26 -7.03 -6.55 12.29
N LYS A 27 -7.27 -7.53 11.40
CA LYS A 27 -8.34 -8.54 11.48
C LYS A 27 -9.72 -7.93 11.76
N VAL A 28 -10.02 -6.80 11.13
CA VAL A 28 -11.32 -6.14 11.24
C VAL A 28 -12.30 -6.86 10.32
N GLU A 29 -13.28 -7.56 10.89
CA GLU A 29 -14.31 -8.29 10.14
C GLU A 29 -15.36 -7.36 9.52
N HIS A 30 -15.67 -6.24 10.20
CA HIS A 30 -16.66 -5.27 9.74
C HIS A 30 -16.18 -3.84 9.94
N ILE A 31 -16.32 -3.01 8.90
CA ILE A 31 -15.95 -1.59 8.94
C ILE A 31 -17.15 -0.81 9.47
N ASP A 32 -17.10 -0.40 10.74
CA ASP A 32 -18.12 0.45 11.33
C ASP A 32 -17.98 1.90 10.82
N TYR A 33 -19.11 2.53 10.49
CA TYR A 33 -19.19 3.92 10.08
C TYR A 33 -18.94 4.91 11.23
N LYS A 34 -19.08 4.46 12.47
CA LYS A 34 -18.81 5.28 13.67
C LYS A 34 -17.31 5.44 13.95
N ASP A 35 -16.47 4.60 13.35
CA ASP A 35 -15.01 4.70 13.51
C ASP A 35 -14.42 5.76 12.57
N VAL A 36 -14.57 7.02 13.00
CA VAL A 36 -14.10 8.18 12.23
C VAL A 36 -12.57 8.16 12.06
N ALA A 37 -11.84 7.62 13.04
CA ALA A 37 -10.38 7.56 13.01
C ALA A 37 -9.87 6.63 11.90
N ARG A 38 -10.50 5.46 11.72
CA ARG A 38 -10.15 4.53 10.64
C ARG A 38 -10.62 5.00 9.28
N LEU A 39 -11.81 5.59 9.19
CA LEU A 39 -12.33 6.12 7.93
C LEU A 39 -11.47 7.27 7.40
N ARG A 40 -11.06 8.18 8.27
CA ARG A 40 -10.24 9.35 7.89
C ARG A 40 -8.91 8.96 7.24
N LYS A 41 -8.32 7.81 7.58
CA LYS A 41 -7.10 7.28 6.93
C LYS A 41 -7.32 6.82 5.49
N ASN A 42 -8.54 6.42 5.14
CA ASN A 42 -8.90 5.96 3.80
C ASN A 42 -9.51 7.08 2.93
N LEU A 43 -9.68 8.26 3.51
CA LEU A 43 -10.17 9.46 2.84
C LEU A 43 -9.01 10.42 2.56
N SER A 44 -9.17 11.23 1.52
CA SER A 44 -8.28 12.34 1.21
C SER A 44 -8.53 13.47 2.20
N ALA A 45 -7.44 14.00 2.80
CA ALA A 45 -7.52 15.04 3.82
C ALA A 45 -8.18 16.34 3.34
N GLU A 46 -8.04 16.70 2.06
CA GLU A 46 -8.51 17.98 1.53
C GLU A 46 -9.95 17.95 1.04
N ARG A 47 -10.35 16.88 0.35
CA ARG A 47 -11.63 16.80 -0.37
C ARG A 47 -12.56 15.71 0.15
N ALA A 48 -12.17 15.01 1.23
CA ALA A 48 -12.87 13.85 1.77
C ALA A 48 -13.22 12.78 0.71
N LYS A 49 -12.46 12.71 -0.38
CA LYS A 49 -12.63 11.70 -1.43
C LYS A 49 -12.06 10.37 -0.97
N ILE A 50 -12.74 9.27 -1.28
CA ILE A 50 -12.21 7.93 -1.01
C ILE A 50 -10.93 7.71 -1.81
N LEU A 51 -9.86 7.32 -1.11
CA LEU A 51 -8.58 7.07 -1.75
C LEU A 51 -8.63 5.78 -2.59
N PRO A 52 -8.01 5.78 -3.78
CA PRO A 52 -7.91 4.57 -4.58
C PRO A 52 -7.07 3.49 -3.89
N ARG A 53 -7.42 2.21 -4.12
CA ARG A 53 -6.71 1.03 -3.56
C ARG A 53 -5.19 1.03 -3.78
N ARG A 54 -4.71 1.62 -4.87
CA ARG A 54 -3.26 1.71 -5.18
C ARG A 54 -2.50 2.59 -4.17
N VAL A 55 -3.20 3.52 -3.53
CA VAL A 55 -2.65 4.43 -2.52
C VAL A 55 -2.75 3.80 -1.14
N THR A 56 -3.95 3.37 -0.73
CA THR A 56 -4.24 2.82 0.61
C THR A 56 -3.80 1.38 0.80
N GLY A 57 -3.69 0.59 -0.27
CA GLY A 57 -3.36 -0.84 -0.18
C GLY A 57 -4.53 -1.72 0.29
N THR A 58 -5.76 -1.21 0.29
CA THR A 58 -6.95 -1.95 0.69
C THR A 58 -7.22 -3.13 -0.26
N CYS A 59 -7.65 -4.27 0.29
CA CYS A 59 -8.03 -5.43 -0.52
C CYS A 59 -9.36 -5.15 -1.24
N ALA A 60 -9.68 -5.93 -2.27
CA ALA A 60 -10.88 -5.70 -3.05
C ALA A 60 -12.19 -6.04 -2.29
N LYS A 61 -12.09 -6.75 -1.16
CA LYS A 61 -13.23 -7.01 -0.25
C LYS A 61 -13.50 -5.82 0.67
N HIS A 62 -12.47 -5.21 1.23
CA HIS A 62 -12.61 -4.07 2.15
C HIS A 62 -12.85 -2.72 1.46
N GLN A 63 -12.70 -2.64 0.12
CA GLN A 63 -12.97 -1.43 -0.65
C GLN A 63 -14.36 -1.44 -1.33
N ARG A 64 -14.95 -2.62 -1.54
CA ARG A 64 -16.24 -2.78 -2.20
C ARG A 64 -17.32 -2.86 -1.14
#